data_AF-A0A9W9PLF1-F1
#
_entry.id   AF-A0A9W9PLF1-F1
#
_cell.length_a   1.000
_cell.length_b   1.000
_cell.length_c   1.000
_cell.angle_alpha   90.00
_cell.angle_beta   90.00
_cell.angle_gamma   90.00
#
_symmetry.space_group_name_H-M   'P 1'
#
loop_
_entity.id
_entity.type
_entity.pdbx_description
1 polymer ?
#
loop_
_entity_poly.entity_id
_entity_poly.type
_entity_poly.pdbx_seq_one_letter_code
_entity_poly.pdbx_strand_id
1 'polypeptide(L)'
;MTPIVCPTINATNQVKPLERSAPAQVGRQRRSFAAEVQACSLHPWGLTDYHLYLATIERGQDWQTRIGNFMLLEGNRFRQIWLDELADSKSFAFAPMKTRLVAFALLPLLPHRASELPTRQSLVLGFDLRNHRIQAYFFECCPEGIADLGSAWEEGQLIIDVHVDRFLEMYVFVCTVDLDILSTGLFNYFRETTRELPVGLDLVVVIKFAELLSDIAHLIWDDPQPYRDSHHGSDFKLRDLLRKTSFDALVAAVRQNQTCEAYSQQRDGKPILTRQLILDESPASEPSPVEQVPAVHVQVQQPQAVKGATPRAPVWAQSSCAYSMLQMVSQLTQ
;
A
#
# COMPACT_ATOMS: atom_id res chain seq x y z
N MET A 1 9.47 43.28 -88.18
CA MET A 1 8.97 42.83 -86.86
C MET A 1 9.12 41.32 -86.81
N THR A 2 10.22 40.88 -86.22
CA THR A 2 10.64 39.48 -86.14
C THR A 2 9.96 38.79 -84.96
N PRO A 3 9.35 37.60 -85.14
CA PRO A 3 8.74 36.86 -84.03
C PRO A 3 9.82 36.16 -83.22
N ILE A 4 9.78 36.38 -81.91
CA ILE A 4 10.65 35.74 -80.92
C ILE A 4 10.19 34.29 -80.73
N VAL A 5 11.10 33.37 -81.05
CA VAL A 5 11.00 31.93 -80.81
C VAL A 5 11.47 31.67 -79.38
N CYS A 6 10.58 31.20 -78.52
CA CYS A 6 10.94 30.68 -77.20
C CYS A 6 11.19 29.16 -77.28
N PRO A 7 12.28 28.64 -76.69
CA PRO A 7 12.67 27.26 -76.81
C PRO A 7 11.89 26.31 -75.88
N THR A 8 11.57 25.13 -76.40
CA THR A 8 11.04 23.97 -75.68
C THR A 8 12.11 23.38 -74.78
N ILE A 9 11.86 23.32 -73.47
CA ILE A 9 12.68 22.58 -72.50
C ILE A 9 11.87 21.37 -72.02
N ASN A 10 12.31 20.17 -72.41
CA ASN A 10 11.91 18.91 -71.80
C ASN A 10 12.56 18.79 -70.42
N ALA A 11 11.73 18.64 -69.38
CA ALA A 11 12.18 18.27 -68.04
C ALA A 11 11.23 17.23 -67.44
N THR A 12 11.44 15.97 -67.81
CA THR A 12 10.97 14.79 -67.07
C THR A 12 11.82 14.65 -65.80
N ASN A 13 11.49 15.42 -64.76
CA ASN A 13 11.95 15.15 -63.40
C ASN A 13 10.74 14.76 -62.57
N GLN A 14 10.50 13.45 -62.46
CA GLN A 14 9.58 12.90 -61.48
C GLN A 14 10.14 13.20 -60.08
N VAL A 15 9.49 14.13 -59.40
CA VAL A 15 9.67 14.37 -57.98
C VAL A 15 9.16 13.12 -57.25
N LYS A 16 10.08 12.33 -56.67
CA LYS A 16 9.72 11.30 -55.69
C LYS A 16 8.95 11.99 -54.55
N PRO A 17 7.75 11.52 -54.17
CA PRO A 17 7.05 12.04 -53.01
C PRO A 17 7.95 11.87 -51.78
N LEU A 18 8.16 12.96 -51.05
CA LEU A 18 8.80 12.96 -49.75
C LEU A 18 7.95 12.09 -48.83
N GLU A 19 8.36 10.83 -48.63
CA GLU A 19 7.80 9.95 -47.62
C GLU A 19 7.91 10.68 -46.28
N ARG A 20 6.78 11.19 -45.80
CA ARG A 20 6.62 11.58 -44.41
C ARG A 20 6.81 10.30 -43.62
N SER A 21 8.03 10.09 -43.14
CA SER A 21 8.32 9.14 -42.08
C SER A 21 7.33 9.44 -40.96
N ALA A 22 6.41 8.50 -40.75
CA ALA A 22 5.55 8.49 -39.58
C ALA A 22 6.44 8.68 -38.35
N PRO A 23 6.03 9.50 -37.36
CA PRO A 23 6.80 9.61 -36.13
C PRO A 23 7.00 8.19 -35.61
N ALA A 24 8.26 7.80 -35.44
CA ALA A 24 8.63 6.52 -34.89
C ALA A 24 7.77 6.33 -33.64
N GLN A 25 6.91 5.31 -33.65
CA GLN A 25 6.28 4.85 -32.43
C GLN A 25 7.43 4.35 -31.57
N VAL A 26 7.98 5.26 -30.75
CA VAL A 26 8.78 4.90 -29.59
C VAL A 26 7.85 4.00 -28.81
N GLY A 27 8.09 2.69 -28.89
CA GLY A 27 7.35 1.71 -28.13
C GLY A 27 7.38 2.20 -26.69
N ARG A 28 6.23 2.61 -26.16
CA ARG A 28 6.07 2.83 -24.73
C ARG A 28 6.29 1.48 -24.09
N GLN A 29 7.54 1.18 -23.77
CA GLN A 29 7.89 0.05 -22.93
C GLN A 29 7.05 0.23 -21.66
N ARG A 30 6.09 -0.67 -21.46
CA ARG A 30 5.23 -0.66 -20.29
C ARG A 30 6.16 -0.75 -19.09
N ARG A 31 6.20 0.29 -18.26
CA ARG A 31 6.98 0.28 -17.02
C ARG A 31 6.49 -0.90 -16.18
N SER A 32 7.39 -1.57 -15.46
CA SER A 32 7.01 -2.57 -14.48
C SER A 32 6.08 -1.96 -13.43
N PHE A 33 5.26 -2.78 -12.79
CA PHE A 33 4.36 -2.30 -11.75
C PHE A 33 5.12 -1.59 -10.61
N ALA A 34 6.24 -2.16 -10.16
CA ALA A 34 7.09 -1.54 -9.15
C ALA A 34 7.64 -0.17 -9.59
N ALA A 35 8.07 -0.03 -10.85
CA ALA A 35 8.57 1.24 -11.38
C ALA A 35 7.46 2.30 -11.52
N GLU A 36 6.22 1.88 -11.81
CA GLU A 36 5.07 2.77 -11.79
C GLU A 36 4.74 3.23 -10.37
N VAL A 37 4.67 2.30 -9.41
CA VAL A 37 4.41 2.62 -8.00
C VAL A 37 5.48 3.57 -7.48
N GLN A 38 6.76 3.33 -7.76
CA GLN A 38 7.84 4.25 -7.38
C GLN A 38 7.65 5.65 -7.98
N ALA A 39 7.37 5.74 -9.28
CA ALA A 39 7.24 7.01 -9.97
C ALA A 39 6.05 7.86 -9.47
N CYS A 40 4.96 7.21 -9.06
CA CYS A 40 3.75 7.89 -8.60
C CYS A 40 3.73 8.18 -7.09
N SER A 41 4.65 7.58 -6.32
CA SER A 41 4.66 7.67 -4.85
C SER A 41 5.76 8.59 -4.31
N LEU A 42 6.43 9.34 -5.17
CA LEU A 42 7.59 10.12 -4.77
C LEU A 42 7.22 11.49 -4.21
N HIS A 43 7.65 11.75 -2.97
CA HIS A 43 7.54 13.06 -2.33
C HIS A 43 8.66 14.02 -2.82
N PRO A 44 8.44 15.35 -2.85
CA PRO A 44 9.49 16.32 -3.21
C PRO A 44 10.79 16.25 -2.39
N TRP A 45 10.74 15.66 -1.19
CA TRP A 45 11.93 15.41 -0.36
C TRP A 45 12.73 14.16 -0.79
N GLY A 46 12.34 13.48 -1.86
CA GLY A 46 13.03 12.29 -2.37
C GLY A 46 12.68 10.99 -1.63
N LEU A 47 11.56 10.99 -0.91
CA LEU A 47 11.09 9.90 -0.05
C LEU A 47 9.79 9.28 -0.57
N THR A 48 9.43 8.11 -0.07
CA THR A 48 8.17 7.44 -0.41
C THR A 48 7.00 8.05 0.38
N ASP A 49 6.02 8.59 -0.34
CA ASP A 49 4.73 8.98 0.19
C ASP A 49 3.77 7.78 0.16
N TYR A 50 3.47 7.22 1.33
CA TYR A 50 2.63 6.02 1.42
C TYR A 50 1.13 6.28 1.18
N HIS A 51 0.67 7.54 1.23
CA HIS A 51 -0.67 7.87 0.76
C HIS A 51 -0.75 7.75 -0.76
N LEU A 52 0.23 8.31 -1.48
CA LEU A 52 0.33 8.19 -2.93
C LEU A 52 0.63 6.75 -3.37
N TYR A 53 1.44 6.02 -2.60
CA TYR A 53 1.67 4.59 -2.78
C TYR A 53 0.36 3.81 -2.75
N LEU A 54 -0.41 3.98 -1.66
CA LEU A 54 -1.69 3.30 -1.48
C LEU A 54 -2.66 3.64 -2.61
N ALA A 55 -2.77 4.92 -2.97
CA ALA A 55 -3.61 5.37 -4.08
C ALA A 55 -3.17 4.78 -5.44
N THR A 56 -1.87 4.56 -5.63
CA THR A 56 -1.33 3.99 -6.88
C THR A 56 -1.63 2.50 -6.99
N ILE A 57 -1.39 1.72 -5.93
CA ILE A 57 -1.68 0.27 -5.94
C ILE A 57 -3.18 -0.03 -5.98
N GLU A 58 -4.03 0.91 -5.55
CA GLU A 58 -5.50 0.80 -5.58
C GLU A 58 -6.13 1.33 -6.85
N ARG A 59 -5.34 1.89 -7.76
CA ARG A 59 -5.88 2.54 -8.95
C ARG A 59 -6.61 1.50 -9.82
N GLY A 60 -7.92 1.70 -9.96
CA GLY A 60 -8.80 0.78 -10.70
C GLY A 60 -9.15 -0.50 -9.93
N GLN A 61 -8.87 -0.58 -8.62
CA GLN A 61 -9.22 -1.71 -7.77
C GLN A 61 -10.55 -1.44 -7.05
N ASP A 62 -11.67 -1.81 -7.68
CA ASP A 62 -12.95 -1.92 -6.97
C ASP A 62 -13.09 -3.29 -6.28
N TRP A 63 -14.18 -3.46 -5.53
CA TRP A 63 -14.47 -4.71 -4.83
C TRP A 63 -14.44 -5.94 -5.77
N GLN A 64 -15.03 -5.83 -6.96
CA GLN A 64 -15.07 -6.92 -7.95
C GLN A 64 -13.66 -7.27 -8.45
N THR A 65 -12.88 -6.25 -8.77
CA THR A 65 -11.51 -6.40 -9.25
C THR A 65 -10.61 -7.02 -8.18
N ARG A 66 -10.72 -6.58 -6.92
CA ARG A 66 -9.92 -7.14 -5.81
C ARG A 66 -10.20 -8.63 -5.61
N ILE A 67 -11.47 -9.01 -5.52
CA ILE A 67 -11.86 -10.42 -5.36
C ILE A 67 -11.49 -11.24 -6.60
N GLY A 68 -11.65 -10.66 -7.79
CA GLY A 68 -11.23 -11.29 -9.04
C GLY A 68 -9.72 -11.56 -9.11
N ASN A 69 -8.91 -10.86 -8.33
CA ASN A 69 -7.45 -11.03 -8.28
C ASN A 69 -6.98 -12.02 -7.20
N PHE A 70 -7.89 -12.71 -6.51
CA PHE A 70 -7.51 -13.70 -5.51
C PHE A 70 -6.86 -14.93 -6.16
N MET A 71 -5.73 -15.33 -5.60
CA MET A 71 -4.95 -16.45 -6.09
C MET A 71 -4.75 -17.46 -4.96
N LEU A 72 -5.26 -18.68 -5.14
CA LEU A 72 -5.04 -19.78 -4.21
C LEU A 72 -3.70 -20.45 -4.50
N LEU A 73 -2.89 -20.65 -3.45
CA LEU A 73 -1.71 -21.49 -3.50
C LEU A 73 -2.12 -22.98 -3.43
N GLU A 74 -1.82 -23.73 -4.49
CA GLU A 74 -2.02 -25.18 -4.55
C GLU A 74 -0.70 -25.88 -4.87
N GLY A 75 -0.11 -26.50 -3.84
CA GLY A 75 1.25 -27.01 -3.93
C GLY A 75 2.23 -25.86 -4.11
N ASN A 76 2.83 -25.74 -5.29
CA ASN A 76 3.82 -24.71 -5.63
C ASN A 76 3.33 -23.84 -6.80
N ARG A 77 2.01 -23.76 -7.01
CA ARG A 77 1.42 -22.97 -8.09
C ARG A 77 0.30 -22.10 -7.54
N PHE A 78 0.17 -20.92 -8.11
CA PHE A 78 -0.96 -20.05 -7.87
C PHE A 78 -1.99 -20.24 -8.97
N ARG A 79 -3.25 -20.42 -8.59
CA ARG A 79 -4.37 -20.36 -9.52
C ARG A 79 -5.37 -19.32 -9.07
N GLN A 80 -6.05 -18.71 -10.03
CA GLN A 80 -7.14 -17.80 -9.74
C GLN A 80 -8.27 -18.56 -9.04
N ILE A 81 -8.88 -17.95 -8.03
CA ILE A 81 -10.01 -18.50 -7.29
C ILE A 81 -11.12 -17.47 -7.19
N TRP A 82 -12.37 -17.94 -7.29
CA TRP A 82 -13.56 -17.10 -7.17
C TRP A 82 -14.16 -17.20 -5.77
N LEU A 83 -14.92 -16.18 -5.38
CA LEU A 83 -15.55 -16.12 -4.06
C LEU A 83 -16.52 -17.28 -3.80
N ASP A 84 -17.30 -17.69 -4.81
CA ASP A 84 -18.22 -18.81 -4.69
C ASP A 84 -17.48 -20.13 -4.43
N GLU A 85 -16.29 -20.27 -5.00
CA GLU A 85 -15.43 -21.43 -4.76
C GLU A 85 -14.87 -21.37 -3.34
N LEU A 86 -14.44 -20.20 -2.85
CA LEU A 86 -14.00 -19.98 -1.47
C LEU A 86 -15.10 -20.32 -0.45
N ALA A 87 -16.36 -20.04 -0.77
CA ALA A 87 -17.52 -20.32 0.07
C ALA A 87 -17.88 -21.82 0.15
N ASP A 88 -17.48 -22.61 -0.85
CA ASP A 88 -17.79 -24.03 -0.87
C ASP A 88 -16.87 -24.82 0.07
N SER A 89 -17.29 -24.90 1.33
CA SER A 89 -16.65 -25.70 2.38
C SER A 89 -16.35 -27.16 1.96
N LYS A 90 -17.15 -27.74 1.04
CA LYS A 90 -16.95 -29.12 0.55
C LYS A 90 -15.79 -29.24 -0.42
N SER A 91 -15.56 -28.21 -1.23
CA SER A 91 -14.43 -28.14 -2.17
C SER A 91 -13.08 -28.20 -1.44
N PHE A 92 -13.04 -27.72 -0.20
CA PHE A 92 -11.82 -27.72 0.60
C PHE A 92 -11.71 -28.85 1.62
N ALA A 93 -12.82 -29.37 2.14
CA ALA A 93 -12.84 -30.37 3.21
C ALA A 93 -12.03 -31.65 2.92
N PHE A 94 -11.82 -31.99 1.65
CA PHE A 94 -11.13 -33.22 1.21
C PHE A 94 -9.78 -32.97 0.52
N ALA A 95 -9.36 -31.71 0.35
CA ALA A 95 -8.08 -31.40 -0.26
C ALA A 95 -6.93 -31.79 0.70
N PRO A 96 -5.96 -32.62 0.27
CA PRO A 96 -4.91 -33.12 1.13
C PRO A 96 -3.98 -31.98 1.57
N MET A 97 -4.09 -31.58 2.84
CA MET A 97 -3.11 -30.98 3.77
C MET A 97 -2.18 -29.82 3.34
N LYS A 98 -2.11 -29.44 2.07
CA LYS A 98 -1.25 -28.34 1.61
C LYS A 98 -2.02 -27.02 1.73
N THR A 99 -1.31 -26.04 2.27
CA THR A 99 -1.71 -24.70 2.72
C THR A 99 -2.84 -24.09 1.89
N ARG A 100 -3.91 -23.62 2.55
CA ARG A 100 -5.03 -22.90 1.89
C ARG A 100 -4.80 -21.40 1.93
N LEU A 101 -3.64 -20.99 1.45
CA LEU A 101 -3.27 -19.58 1.41
C LEU A 101 -3.88 -18.94 0.17
N VAL A 102 -4.70 -17.92 0.38
CA VAL A 102 -5.18 -17.03 -0.68
C VAL A 102 -4.31 -15.80 -0.68
N ALA A 103 -3.45 -15.65 -1.69
CA ALA A 103 -2.74 -14.40 -1.95
C ALA A 103 -3.70 -13.39 -2.62
N PHE A 104 -3.73 -12.16 -2.11
CA PHE A 104 -4.67 -11.14 -2.56
C PHE A 104 -4.01 -9.81 -2.92
N ALA A 105 -2.76 -9.58 -2.49
CA ALA A 105 -2.02 -8.38 -2.84
C ALA A 105 -0.52 -8.66 -2.96
N LEU A 106 0.12 -7.97 -3.90
CA LEU A 106 1.56 -7.90 -4.07
C LEU A 106 1.97 -6.43 -3.96
N LEU A 107 2.78 -6.13 -2.93
CA LEU A 107 3.20 -4.79 -2.58
C LEU A 107 4.70 -4.64 -2.85
N PRO A 108 5.13 -3.92 -3.89
CA PRO A 108 6.55 -3.69 -4.12
C PRO A 108 7.15 -2.86 -2.98
N LEU A 109 8.29 -3.29 -2.43
CA LEU A 109 9.06 -2.47 -1.50
C LEU A 109 9.86 -1.44 -2.30
N LEU A 110 9.56 -0.17 -2.06
CA LEU A 110 10.30 0.91 -2.69
C LEU A 110 11.61 1.14 -1.96
N PRO A 111 12.69 1.49 -2.71
CA PRO A 111 13.92 1.92 -2.09
C PRO A 111 13.68 3.17 -1.23
N HIS A 112 14.55 3.38 -0.26
CA HIS A 112 14.42 4.48 0.70
C HIS A 112 14.55 5.84 0.00
N ARG A 113 15.35 5.92 -1.08
CA ARG A 113 15.61 7.15 -1.82
C ARG A 113 15.15 7.06 -3.28
N ALA A 114 14.60 8.17 -3.76
CA ALA A 114 14.16 8.36 -5.16
C ALA A 114 15.19 7.99 -6.23
N SER A 115 16.47 8.22 -5.93
CA SER A 115 17.58 8.05 -6.86
C SER A 115 17.95 6.59 -7.09
N GLU A 116 17.46 5.69 -6.25
CA GLU A 116 17.75 4.26 -6.34
C GLU A 116 16.84 3.59 -7.36
N LEU A 117 17.39 2.60 -8.05
CA LEU A 117 16.63 1.79 -9.01
C LEU A 117 15.52 1.02 -8.28
N PRO A 118 14.35 0.81 -8.91
CA PRO A 118 13.30 -0.01 -8.33
C PRO A 118 13.85 -1.37 -7.95
N THR A 119 13.62 -1.79 -6.70
CA THR A 119 13.99 -3.12 -6.25
C THR A 119 12.98 -4.15 -6.78
N ARG A 120 13.37 -5.43 -6.74
CA ARG A 120 12.44 -6.56 -6.93
C ARG A 120 11.89 -7.08 -5.62
N GLN A 121 12.16 -6.40 -4.50
CA GLN A 121 11.66 -6.81 -3.21
C GLN A 121 10.15 -6.55 -3.16
N SER A 122 9.37 -7.51 -2.67
CA SER A 122 7.92 -7.37 -2.54
C SER A 122 7.41 -8.06 -1.27
N LEU A 123 6.29 -7.54 -0.74
CA LEU A 123 5.45 -8.26 0.19
C LEU A 123 4.29 -8.90 -0.56
N VAL A 124 4.05 -10.18 -0.30
CA VAL A 124 2.84 -10.87 -0.75
C VAL A 124 1.94 -11.03 0.46
N LEU A 125 0.76 -10.41 0.40
CA LEU A 125 -0.24 -10.52 1.44
C LEU A 125 -1.18 -11.68 1.12
N GLY A 126 -1.45 -12.48 2.14
CA GLY A 126 -2.30 -13.64 2.02
C GLY A 126 -3.18 -13.88 3.24
N PHE A 127 -4.13 -14.79 3.05
CA PHE A 127 -5.06 -15.25 4.07
C PHE A 127 -5.07 -16.76 4.13
N ASP A 128 -4.74 -17.31 5.30
CA ASP A 128 -4.92 -18.73 5.58
C ASP A 128 -6.39 -18.99 5.95
N LEU A 129 -7.15 -19.48 4.97
CA LEU A 129 -8.56 -19.82 5.12
C LEU A 129 -8.81 -20.87 6.20
N ARG A 130 -7.83 -21.75 6.46
CA ARG A 130 -8.02 -22.87 7.38
C ARG A 130 -7.93 -22.42 8.83
N ASN A 131 -6.95 -21.57 9.11
CA ASN A 131 -6.64 -21.16 10.47
C ASN A 131 -7.11 -19.73 10.78
N HIS A 132 -7.77 -19.07 9.83
CA HIS A 132 -8.20 -17.67 9.91
C HIS A 132 -7.05 -16.76 10.32
N ARG A 133 -5.95 -16.82 9.54
CA ARG A 133 -4.74 -16.02 9.80
C ARG A 133 -4.45 -15.11 8.62
N ILE A 134 -4.17 -13.84 8.93
CA ILE A 134 -3.57 -12.92 7.97
C ILE A 134 -2.07 -13.16 7.94
N GLN A 135 -1.49 -13.19 6.74
CA GLN A 135 -0.10 -13.54 6.52
C GLN A 135 0.56 -12.57 5.54
N ALA A 136 1.81 -12.20 5.80
CA ALA A 136 2.63 -11.45 4.86
C ALA A 136 3.97 -12.16 4.64
N TYR A 137 4.33 -12.35 3.38
CA TYR A 137 5.56 -12.99 2.95
C TYR A 137 6.47 -11.97 2.30
N PHE A 138 7.71 -11.85 2.77
CA PHE A 138 8.74 -11.04 2.15
C PHE A 138 9.51 -11.84 1.11
N PHE A 139 9.73 -11.23 -0.05
CA PHE A 139 10.54 -11.77 -1.14
C PHE A 139 11.66 -10.80 -1.48
N GLU A 140 12.89 -11.30 -1.57
CA GLU A 140 14.04 -10.51 -2.01
C GLU A 140 13.97 -10.22 -3.52
N CYS A 141 13.50 -11.21 -4.30
CA CYS A 141 13.30 -11.11 -5.74
C CYS A 141 11.94 -11.72 -6.11
N CYS A 142 10.92 -10.87 -6.17
CA CYS A 142 9.57 -11.27 -6.53
C CYS A 142 9.30 -11.08 -8.03
N PRO A 143 8.59 -12.00 -8.69
CA PRO A 143 8.03 -11.72 -10.01
C PRO A 143 7.01 -10.57 -9.95
N GLU A 144 6.73 -9.95 -11.10
CA GLU A 144 5.87 -8.75 -11.15
C GLU A 144 4.39 -9.03 -10.84
N GLY A 145 3.96 -10.30 -10.87
CA GLY A 145 2.58 -10.70 -10.62
C GLY A 145 2.46 -11.95 -9.74
N ILE A 146 1.38 -12.02 -8.97
CA ILE A 146 1.09 -13.15 -8.07
C ILE A 146 0.96 -14.47 -8.85
N ALA A 147 0.44 -14.44 -10.08
CA ALA A 147 0.31 -15.63 -10.93
C ALA A 147 1.64 -16.32 -11.23
N ASP A 148 2.73 -15.56 -11.31
CA ASP A 148 4.07 -16.06 -11.62
C ASP A 148 4.86 -16.46 -10.36
N LEU A 149 4.30 -16.19 -9.17
CA LEU A 149 4.95 -16.39 -7.88
C LEU A 149 5.23 -17.86 -7.55
N GLY A 150 4.55 -18.81 -8.20
CA GLY A 150 4.71 -20.24 -7.91
C GLY A 150 6.16 -20.73 -8.05
N SER A 151 6.92 -20.15 -9.00
CA SER A 151 8.32 -20.50 -9.22
C SER A 151 9.28 -20.03 -8.12
N ALA A 152 8.92 -18.97 -7.40
CA ALA A 152 9.74 -18.34 -6.36
C ALA A 152 9.14 -18.50 -4.95
N TRP A 153 7.98 -19.15 -4.80
CA TRP A 153 7.22 -19.20 -3.54
C TRP A 153 8.02 -19.71 -2.34
N GLU A 154 8.86 -20.73 -2.57
CA GLU A 154 9.73 -21.33 -1.53
C GLU A 154 10.81 -20.37 -1.01
N GLU A 155 11.09 -19.27 -1.73
CA GLU A 155 12.03 -18.22 -1.31
C GLU A 155 11.37 -17.19 -0.38
N GLY A 156 10.04 -17.24 -0.22
CA GLY A 156 9.27 -16.29 0.59
C GLY A 156 9.49 -16.50 2.08
N GLN A 157 9.89 -15.44 2.78
CA GLN A 157 9.97 -15.42 4.24
C GLN A 157 8.63 -14.98 4.83
N LEU A 158 7.96 -15.85 5.60
CA LEU A 158 6.80 -15.44 6.39
C LEU A 158 7.23 -14.45 7.48
N ILE A 159 6.79 -13.20 7.37
CA ILE A 159 7.17 -12.13 8.31
C ILE A 159 6.05 -11.71 9.26
N ILE A 160 4.79 -11.80 8.82
CA ILE A 160 3.59 -11.53 9.62
C ILE A 160 2.73 -12.78 9.58
N ASP A 161 2.28 -13.25 10.74
CA ASP A 161 1.35 -14.38 10.86
C ASP A 161 0.46 -14.20 12.09
N VAL A 162 -0.74 -13.66 11.88
CA VAL A 162 -1.61 -13.19 12.97
C VAL A 162 -3.02 -13.76 12.79
N HIS A 163 -3.61 -14.24 13.88
CA HIS A 163 -5.02 -14.65 13.87
C HIS A 163 -5.93 -13.45 13.65
N VAL A 164 -7.04 -13.62 12.90
CA VAL A 164 -7.97 -12.53 12.60
C VAL A 164 -8.44 -11.80 13.86
N ASP A 165 -8.89 -12.53 14.89
CA ASP A 165 -9.35 -11.91 16.13
C ASP A 165 -8.28 -11.01 16.77
N ARG A 166 -7.03 -11.47 16.78
CA ARG A 166 -5.89 -10.70 17.31
C ARG A 166 -5.62 -9.46 16.46
N PHE A 167 -5.68 -9.58 15.14
CA PHE A 167 -5.58 -8.44 14.24
C PHE A 167 -6.66 -7.39 14.53
N LEU A 168 -7.91 -7.82 14.71
CA LEU A 168 -9.02 -6.92 14.99
C LEU A 168 -8.86 -6.20 16.34
N GLU A 169 -8.38 -6.88 17.38
CA GLU A 169 -8.04 -6.23 18.65
C GLU A 169 -7.02 -5.11 18.47
N MET A 170 -5.92 -5.38 17.75
CA MET A 170 -4.88 -4.38 17.47
C MET A 170 -5.42 -3.21 16.64
N TYR A 171 -6.22 -3.53 15.62
CA TYR A 171 -6.80 -2.58 14.70
C TYR A 171 -7.83 -1.66 15.39
N VAL A 172 -8.69 -2.20 16.25
CA VAL A 172 -9.62 -1.41 17.06
C VAL A 172 -8.85 -0.55 18.06
N PHE A 173 -7.82 -1.11 18.70
CA PHE A 173 -7.01 -0.38 19.67
C PHE A 173 -6.38 0.88 19.07
N VAL A 174 -5.75 0.77 17.89
CA VAL A 174 -5.14 1.93 17.24
C VAL A 174 -6.19 2.94 16.76
N CYS A 175 -7.37 2.49 16.35
CA CYS A 175 -8.45 3.38 15.89
C CYS A 175 -9.18 4.13 17.01
N THR A 176 -8.97 3.74 18.28
CA THR A 176 -9.75 4.22 19.43
C THR A 176 -8.91 4.83 20.55
N VAL A 177 -7.71 4.32 20.81
CA VAL A 177 -6.95 4.65 22.02
C VAL A 177 -5.79 5.57 21.71
N ASP A 178 -4.83 5.08 20.94
CA ASP A 178 -3.55 5.76 20.80
C ASP A 178 -2.99 5.59 19.40
N LEU A 179 -2.93 6.72 18.69
CA LEU A 179 -2.34 6.74 17.39
C LEU A 179 -0.80 6.78 17.50
N ASP A 180 -0.21 7.22 18.62
CA ASP A 180 1.25 7.36 18.83
C ASP A 180 1.99 6.04 18.59
N ILE A 181 1.33 4.92 18.81
CA ILE A 181 1.81 3.56 18.52
C ILE A 181 2.21 3.39 17.06
N LEU A 182 1.49 4.04 16.14
CA LEU A 182 1.82 3.98 14.73
C LEU A 182 3.17 4.66 14.44
N SER A 183 3.79 5.40 15.36
CA SER A 183 5.18 5.87 15.19
C SER A 183 6.22 4.74 15.19
N THR A 184 5.88 3.56 15.69
CA THR A 184 6.72 2.34 15.65
C THR A 184 6.22 1.33 14.60
N GLY A 185 4.96 1.46 14.17
CA GLY A 185 4.27 0.51 13.30
C GLY A 185 3.43 -0.45 14.14
N LEU A 186 2.23 -0.78 13.66
CA LEU A 186 1.28 -1.60 14.40
C LEU A 186 1.84 -3.00 14.66
N PHE A 187 2.35 -3.68 13.63
CA PHE A 187 2.85 -5.05 13.79
C PHE A 187 4.12 -5.09 14.63
N ASN A 188 5.00 -4.10 14.49
CA ASN A 188 6.20 -3.97 15.32
C ASN A 188 5.84 -3.75 16.80
N TYR A 189 4.95 -2.81 17.10
CA TYR A 189 4.55 -2.48 18.47
C TYR A 189 3.98 -3.70 19.21
N PHE A 190 3.11 -4.45 18.54
CA PHE A 190 2.53 -5.67 19.10
C PHE A 190 3.42 -6.92 18.98
N ARG A 191 4.61 -6.80 18.37
CA ARG A 191 5.56 -7.90 18.12
C ARG A 191 4.97 -9.03 17.28
N GLU A 192 4.13 -8.66 16.32
CA GLU A 192 3.44 -9.57 15.39
C GLU A 192 4.13 -9.60 14.01
N THR A 193 5.36 -9.07 13.92
CA THR A 193 6.23 -9.19 12.76
C THR A 193 7.64 -9.60 13.19
N THR A 194 8.30 -10.40 12.34
CA THR A 194 9.72 -10.78 12.52
C THR A 194 10.68 -9.85 11.78
N ARG A 195 10.15 -8.90 10.99
CA ARG A 195 10.91 -7.92 10.23
C ARG A 195 10.30 -6.54 10.41
N GLU A 196 11.15 -5.56 10.66
CA GLU A 196 10.73 -4.17 10.73
C GLU A 196 10.31 -3.69 9.34
N LEU A 197 9.09 -3.15 9.28
CA LEU A 197 8.56 -2.47 8.10
C LEU A 197 8.62 -0.96 8.34
N PRO A 198 8.85 -0.14 7.29
CA PRO A 198 8.60 1.29 7.39
C PRO A 198 7.17 1.53 7.87
N VAL A 199 6.97 2.41 8.84
CA VAL A 199 5.65 2.70 9.43
C VAL A 199 4.56 2.98 8.38
N GLY A 200 4.90 3.72 7.32
CA GLY A 200 3.96 3.97 6.23
C GLY A 200 3.55 2.69 5.51
N LEU A 201 4.48 1.76 5.30
CA LEU A 201 4.20 0.45 4.69
C LEU A 201 3.41 -0.45 5.66
N ASP A 202 3.77 -0.46 6.93
CA ASP A 202 3.04 -1.18 7.98
C ASP A 202 1.56 -0.77 7.98
N LEU A 203 1.28 0.54 7.93
CA LEU A 203 -0.07 1.05 7.85
C LEU A 203 -0.80 0.68 6.54
N VAL A 204 -0.09 0.67 5.42
CA VAL A 204 -0.63 0.16 4.14
C VAL A 204 -1.02 -1.31 4.26
N VAL A 205 -0.18 -2.15 4.88
CA VAL A 205 -0.46 -3.57 5.11
C VAL A 205 -1.70 -3.74 6.00
N VAL A 206 -1.81 -2.97 7.08
CA VAL A 206 -2.99 -2.96 7.96
C VAL A 206 -4.26 -2.62 7.18
N ILE A 207 -4.23 -1.55 6.38
CA ILE A 207 -5.36 -1.15 5.55
C ILE A 207 -5.74 -2.28 4.57
N LYS A 208 -4.76 -2.92 3.93
CA LYS A 208 -5.03 -4.01 3.00
C LYS A 208 -5.63 -5.25 3.66
N PHE A 209 -5.21 -5.60 4.86
CA PHE A 209 -5.85 -6.70 5.59
C PHE A 209 -7.27 -6.34 6.02
N ALA A 210 -7.52 -5.12 6.50
CA ALA A 210 -8.88 -4.70 6.86
C ALA A 210 -9.83 -4.69 5.64
N GLU A 211 -9.35 -4.23 4.48
CA GLU A 211 -10.08 -4.32 3.21
C GLU A 211 -10.42 -5.76 2.85
N LEU A 212 -9.43 -6.67 2.90
CA LEU A 212 -9.65 -8.09 2.65
C LEU A 212 -10.75 -8.63 3.56
N LEU A 213 -10.64 -8.41 4.87
CA LEU A 213 -11.60 -8.93 5.85
C LEU A 213 -13.01 -8.38 5.61
N SER A 214 -13.13 -7.15 5.11
CA SER A 214 -14.40 -6.59 4.65
C SER A 214 -14.95 -7.31 3.41
N ASP A 215 -14.08 -7.57 2.44
CA ASP A 215 -14.42 -8.25 1.19
C ASP A 215 -14.89 -9.71 1.45
N ILE A 216 -14.26 -10.41 2.40
CA ILE A 216 -14.55 -11.82 2.73
C ILE A 216 -15.33 -12.03 4.04
N ALA A 217 -15.89 -10.98 4.65
CA ALA A 217 -16.52 -11.07 5.97
C ALA A 217 -17.59 -12.17 6.09
N HIS A 218 -18.38 -12.36 5.03
CA HIS A 218 -19.44 -13.37 4.95
C HIS A 218 -18.91 -14.82 4.88
N LEU A 219 -17.60 -15.02 4.64
CA LEU A 219 -16.95 -16.33 4.67
C LEU A 219 -16.36 -16.65 6.05
N ILE A 220 -16.02 -15.62 6.83
CA ILE A 220 -15.39 -15.77 8.14
C ILE A 220 -16.44 -15.84 9.24
N TRP A 221 -17.50 -15.03 9.13
CA TRP A 221 -18.53 -14.89 10.16
C TRP A 221 -19.92 -15.21 9.62
N ASP A 222 -20.69 -15.99 10.39
CA ASP A 222 -22.08 -16.34 10.09
C ASP A 222 -22.97 -15.10 9.99
N ASP A 223 -22.73 -14.11 10.85
CA ASP A 223 -23.29 -12.77 10.75
C ASP A 223 -22.15 -11.75 10.62
N PRO A 224 -21.92 -11.19 9.42
CA PRO A 224 -20.87 -10.20 9.20
C PRO A 224 -21.27 -8.78 9.64
N GLN A 225 -22.54 -8.53 10.00
CA GLN A 225 -22.99 -7.17 10.36
C GLN A 225 -22.30 -6.61 11.60
N PRO A 226 -22.15 -7.35 12.72
CA PRO A 226 -21.42 -6.85 13.89
C PRO A 226 -19.96 -6.46 13.57
N TYR A 227 -19.30 -7.23 12.70
CA TYR A 227 -17.96 -6.88 12.20
C TYR A 227 -18.02 -5.58 11.41
N ARG A 228 -18.93 -5.49 10.44
CA ARG A 228 -19.09 -4.28 9.62
C ARG A 228 -19.37 -3.08 10.48
N ASP A 229 -20.33 -3.13 11.39
CA ASP A 229 -20.73 -2.01 12.25
C ASP A 229 -19.61 -1.56 13.18
N SER A 230 -18.86 -2.50 13.77
CA SER A 230 -17.77 -2.19 14.71
C SER A 230 -16.53 -1.60 14.03
N HIS A 231 -16.35 -1.92 12.74
CA HIS A 231 -15.18 -1.49 11.96
C HIS A 231 -15.53 -0.48 10.87
N HIS A 232 -16.82 -0.15 10.71
CA HIS A 232 -17.30 0.84 9.76
C HIS A 232 -16.68 2.19 10.11
N GLY A 233 -15.92 2.77 9.19
CA GLY A 233 -15.25 4.05 9.43
C GLY A 233 -13.81 3.95 9.95
N SER A 234 -13.39 2.81 10.49
CA SER A 234 -12.01 2.63 10.97
C SER A 234 -11.00 2.67 9.81
N ASP A 235 -11.35 2.10 8.65
CA ASP A 235 -10.51 2.17 7.45
C ASP A 235 -10.35 3.62 6.97
N PHE A 236 -11.43 4.40 7.09
CA PHE A 236 -11.40 5.82 6.76
C PHE A 236 -10.47 6.60 7.70
N LYS A 237 -10.38 6.24 8.98
CA LYS A 237 -9.46 6.91 9.92
C LYS A 237 -8.00 6.72 9.53
N LEU A 238 -7.57 5.48 9.26
CA LEU A 238 -6.18 5.19 8.91
C LEU A 238 -5.81 5.77 7.53
N ARG A 239 -6.74 5.71 6.57
CA ARG A 239 -6.57 6.35 5.25
C ARG A 239 -6.51 7.87 5.35
N ASP A 240 -7.37 8.47 6.17
CA ASP A 240 -7.39 9.91 6.39
C ASP A 240 -6.11 10.39 7.12
N LEU A 241 -5.55 9.56 8.02
CA LEU A 241 -4.26 9.83 8.65
C LEU A 241 -3.11 9.87 7.65
N LEU A 242 -3.02 8.87 6.76
CA LEU A 242 -2.06 8.86 5.63
C LEU A 242 -2.23 10.11 4.77
N ARG A 243 -3.47 10.39 4.35
CA ARG A 243 -3.81 11.53 3.48
C ARG A 243 -3.42 12.87 4.11
N LYS A 244 -3.81 13.10 5.37
CA LYS A 244 -3.52 14.35 6.09
C LYS A 244 -2.02 14.55 6.27
N THR A 245 -1.30 13.49 6.61
CA THR A 245 0.15 13.60 6.83
C THR A 245 0.91 13.83 5.52
N SER A 246 0.52 13.13 4.45
CA SER A 246 1.02 13.38 3.09
C SER A 246 0.78 14.83 2.67
N PHE A 247 -0.46 15.33 2.82
CA PHE A 247 -0.81 16.69 2.44
C PHE A 247 -0.04 17.75 3.24
N ASP A 248 0.06 17.59 4.56
CA ASP A 248 0.80 18.52 5.42
C ASP A 248 2.29 18.58 5.03
N ALA A 249 2.91 17.42 4.77
CA ALA A 249 4.30 17.32 4.33
C ALA A 249 4.50 17.98 2.96
N LEU A 250 3.58 17.76 2.02
CA LEU A 250 3.63 18.36 0.69
C LEU A 250 3.53 19.89 0.75
N VAL A 251 2.63 20.43 1.58
CA VAL A 251 2.49 21.88 1.77
C VAL A 251 3.77 22.48 2.35
N ALA A 252 4.37 21.82 3.34
CA ALA A 252 5.64 22.26 3.92
C ALA A 252 6.78 22.27 2.90
N ALA A 253 6.91 21.21 2.11
CA ALA A 253 7.94 21.10 1.09
C ALA A 253 7.77 22.16 -0.02
N VAL A 254 6.57 22.28 -0.58
CA VAL A 254 6.34 23.07 -1.81
C VAL A 254 6.09 24.54 -1.49
N ARG A 255 5.24 24.85 -0.50
CA ARG A 255 4.84 26.23 -0.23
C ARG A 255 5.74 26.93 0.77
N GLN A 256 6.26 26.19 1.75
CA GLN A 256 7.07 26.76 2.82
C GLN A 256 8.57 26.57 2.56
N ASN A 257 8.92 25.85 1.48
CA ASN A 257 10.30 25.51 1.10
C ASN A 257 11.08 24.94 2.29
N GLN A 258 10.40 24.19 3.16
CA GLN A 258 11.00 23.56 4.33
C GLN A 258 11.76 22.31 3.90
N THR A 259 12.91 22.09 4.54
CA THR A 259 13.61 20.80 4.43
C THR A 259 12.90 19.73 5.26
N CYS A 260 13.21 18.49 4.96
CA CYS A 260 12.67 17.32 5.65
C CYS A 260 12.99 17.35 7.15
N GLU A 261 14.22 17.74 7.49
CA GLU A 261 14.72 17.83 8.85
C GLU A 261 14.03 18.95 9.64
N ALA A 262 13.87 20.12 9.02
CA ALA A 262 13.20 21.26 9.65
C ALA A 262 11.72 20.96 9.95
N TYR A 263 11.03 20.30 9.01
CA TYR A 263 9.65 19.85 9.21
C TYR A 263 9.55 18.81 10.33
N SER A 264 10.50 17.87 10.38
CA SER A 264 10.54 16.82 11.40
C SER A 264 10.78 17.38 12.80
N GLN A 265 11.74 18.29 12.96
CA GLN A 265 12.01 18.97 14.24
C GLN A 265 10.82 19.79 14.74
N GLN A 266 10.08 20.45 13.84
CA GLN A 266 8.85 21.18 14.20
C GLN A 266 7.73 20.24 14.69
N ARG A 267 7.79 18.96 14.31
CA ARG A 267 6.82 17.92 14.63
C ARG A 267 7.27 17.03 15.79
N ASP A 268 8.45 17.26 16.40
CA ASP A 268 8.89 16.49 17.57
C ASP A 268 7.84 16.54 18.68
N GLY A 269 7.35 15.34 19.07
CA GLY A 269 6.27 15.16 20.03
C GLY A 269 4.85 15.06 19.45
N LYS A 270 4.68 15.05 18.11
CA LYS A 270 3.41 14.70 17.46
C LYS A 270 3.49 13.35 16.76
N PRO A 271 2.40 12.58 16.78
CA PRO A 271 2.46 11.21 16.33
C PRO A 271 2.30 11.15 14.78
N ILE A 272 3.25 10.48 14.08
CA ILE A 272 3.06 9.14 13.44
C ILE A 272 3.75 8.92 12.13
N LEU A 273 3.69 9.81 11.14
CA LEU A 273 4.20 9.45 9.81
C LEU A 273 5.49 10.19 9.46
N THR A 274 5.72 11.39 9.96
CA THR A 274 6.88 12.18 9.49
C THR A 274 8.20 11.85 10.16
N ARG A 275 8.24 11.08 11.25
CA ARG A 275 9.52 10.64 11.81
C ARG A 275 10.09 9.41 11.09
N GLN A 276 9.23 8.49 10.60
CA GLN A 276 9.66 7.24 9.93
C GLN A 276 9.30 7.14 8.44
N LEU A 277 8.63 8.16 7.87
CA LEU A 277 8.66 8.41 6.43
C LEU A 277 9.99 9.06 5.98
N ILE A 278 10.81 9.54 6.92
CA ILE A 278 11.85 10.56 6.67
C ILE A 278 13.23 10.21 7.28
N LEU A 279 13.35 9.27 8.23
CA LEU A 279 14.65 8.95 8.81
C LEU A 279 15.35 7.79 8.10
N ASP A 280 16.59 8.08 7.71
CA ASP A 280 17.62 7.15 7.24
C ASP A 280 18.07 6.28 8.43
N GLU A 281 17.59 5.04 8.51
CA GLU A 281 18.13 4.06 9.46
C GLU A 281 19.00 3.02 8.76
N SER A 282 20.31 3.31 8.66
CA SER A 282 21.37 2.35 8.98
C SER A 282 22.78 2.93 8.84
N PRO A 283 23.79 2.48 9.63
CA PRO A 283 23.97 1.07 9.97
C PRO A 283 24.22 0.74 11.46
N ALA A 284 23.81 -0.49 11.82
CA ALA A 284 24.37 -1.36 12.85
C ALA A 284 24.70 -0.73 14.22
N SER A 285 23.76 -0.86 15.17
CA SER A 285 24.13 -0.84 16.59
C SER A 285 24.84 -2.15 16.94
N GLU A 286 26.14 -2.08 17.20
CA GLU A 286 26.87 -3.11 17.95
C GLU A 286 26.15 -3.41 19.28
N PRO A 287 26.13 -4.68 19.74
CA PRO A 287 25.46 -5.03 20.99
C PRO A 287 26.30 -4.54 22.17
N SER A 288 25.79 -3.52 22.89
CA SER A 288 26.30 -3.15 24.21
C SER A 288 25.51 -3.84 25.33
N PRO A 289 26.15 -4.08 26.49
CA PRO A 289 25.88 -5.24 27.33
C PRO A 289 24.71 -5.04 28.28
N VAL A 290 24.12 -6.18 28.64
CA VAL A 290 23.06 -6.38 29.64
C VAL A 290 23.29 -5.55 30.90
N GLU A 291 22.43 -4.55 31.13
CA GLU A 291 22.31 -3.89 32.43
C GLU A 291 21.01 -4.35 33.11
N GLN A 292 21.18 -5.02 34.24
CA GLN A 292 20.11 -5.59 35.06
C GLN A 292 19.32 -4.46 35.75
N VAL A 293 18.00 -4.43 35.58
CA VAL A 293 17.11 -3.58 36.38
C VAL A 293 16.41 -4.43 37.45
N PRO A 294 16.51 -4.08 38.75
CA PRO A 294 15.79 -4.77 39.81
C PRO A 294 14.32 -4.34 39.88
N ALA A 295 13.50 -5.28 40.37
CA ALA A 295 12.05 -5.21 40.48
C ALA A 295 11.55 -4.02 41.34
N VAL A 296 10.50 -3.35 40.87
CA VAL A 296 9.71 -2.41 41.68
C VAL A 296 8.23 -2.81 41.65
N HIS A 297 7.66 -2.89 42.85
CA HIS A 297 6.30 -3.26 43.16
C HIS A 297 5.23 -2.36 42.52
N VAL A 298 4.20 -3.02 42.03
CA VAL A 298 2.93 -2.46 41.57
C VAL A 298 2.08 -2.01 42.77
N GLN A 299 1.63 -0.76 42.78
CA GLN A 299 0.44 -0.34 43.52
C GLN A 299 -0.65 0.09 42.53
N VAL A 300 -1.76 -0.64 42.57
CA VAL A 300 -2.98 -0.41 41.78
C VAL A 300 -3.83 0.65 42.49
N GLN A 301 -4.19 1.73 41.78
CA GLN A 301 -5.30 2.61 42.16
C GLN A 301 -6.31 2.65 41.01
N GLN A 302 -7.53 2.18 41.28
CA GLN A 302 -8.72 2.41 40.47
C GLN A 302 -9.24 3.83 40.68
N PRO A 303 -9.84 4.44 39.65
CA PRO A 303 -11.06 5.22 39.90
C PRO A 303 -12.21 4.94 38.94
N GLN A 304 -13.33 4.60 39.59
CA GLN A 304 -14.73 5.01 39.41
C GLN A 304 -15.29 5.45 38.04
N ALA A 305 -16.46 4.88 37.76
CA ALA A 305 -17.35 5.11 36.64
C ALA A 305 -18.06 6.48 36.67
N VAL A 306 -18.23 7.09 35.50
CA VAL A 306 -19.19 8.18 35.26
C VAL A 306 -20.07 7.83 34.06
N LYS A 307 -21.38 7.92 34.27
CA LYS A 307 -22.45 7.66 33.30
C LYS A 307 -22.71 8.89 32.41
N GLY A 308 -22.96 8.61 31.12
CA GLY A 308 -24.09 9.18 30.39
C GLY A 308 -23.84 10.44 29.55
N ALA A 309 -23.79 10.27 28.23
CA ALA A 309 -24.33 11.23 27.27
C ALA A 309 -24.45 10.57 25.88
N THR A 310 -25.68 10.47 25.36
CA THR A 310 -25.99 10.15 23.95
C THR A 310 -25.76 11.36 23.04
N PRO A 311 -25.21 11.19 21.83
CA PRO A 311 -25.40 12.17 20.77
C PRO A 311 -26.21 11.62 19.58
N ARG A 312 -27.06 12.50 19.06
CA ARG A 312 -27.79 12.37 17.79
C ARG A 312 -26.83 12.43 16.59
N ALA A 313 -27.14 11.65 15.57
CA ALA A 313 -26.44 11.60 14.28
C ALA A 313 -26.66 12.87 13.42
N PRO A 314 -25.68 13.23 12.58
CA PRO A 314 -25.92 13.95 11.34
C PRO A 314 -25.72 13.06 10.11
N VAL A 315 -26.68 13.18 9.18
CA VAL A 315 -26.72 12.58 7.85
C VAL A 315 -26.11 13.55 6.84
N TRP A 316 -24.97 13.26 6.20
CA TRP A 316 -24.52 13.84 4.90
C TRP A 316 -23.46 12.90 4.29
N ALA A 317 -23.76 12.24 3.16
CA ALA A 317 -23.58 12.67 1.77
C ALA A 317 -22.19 12.33 1.20
N GLN A 318 -22.20 11.42 0.23
CA GLN A 318 -21.07 10.93 -0.56
C GLN A 318 -20.37 12.08 -1.31
N SER A 319 -19.04 12.09 -1.34
CA SER A 319 -18.29 12.92 -2.29
C SER A 319 -17.05 12.21 -2.82
N SER A 320 -17.05 12.08 -4.14
CA SER A 320 -15.97 11.67 -5.02
C SER A 320 -14.86 12.73 -5.04
N CYS A 321 -13.65 12.40 -4.56
CA CYS A 321 -12.52 13.33 -4.56
C CYS A 321 -11.16 12.63 -4.76
N ALA A 322 -11.01 11.86 -5.84
CA ALA A 322 -9.69 11.43 -6.32
C ALA A 322 -9.17 12.27 -7.51
N TYR A 323 -10.06 12.98 -8.22
CA TYR A 323 -9.71 13.74 -9.42
C TYR A 323 -9.18 15.17 -9.14
N SER A 324 -9.29 15.68 -7.92
CA SER A 324 -8.99 17.09 -7.61
C SER A 324 -7.51 17.37 -7.29
N MET A 325 -6.75 16.40 -6.76
CA MET A 325 -5.35 16.66 -6.36
C MET A 325 -4.38 16.75 -7.54
N LEU A 326 -4.58 15.97 -8.62
CA LEU A 326 -3.76 16.08 -9.83
C LEU A 326 -3.98 17.42 -10.56
N GLN A 327 -5.16 18.04 -10.43
CA GLN A 327 -5.40 19.39 -10.95
C GLN A 327 -4.80 20.49 -10.07
N MET A 328 -4.72 20.31 -8.74
CA MET A 328 -4.07 21.29 -7.86
C MET A 328 -2.56 21.37 -8.06
N VAL A 329 -1.87 20.27 -8.39
CA VAL A 329 -0.42 20.30 -8.70
C VAL A 329 -0.13 21.18 -9.92
N SER A 330 -1.02 21.21 -10.91
CA SER A 330 -0.89 22.08 -12.09
C SER A 330 -1.18 23.56 -11.79
N GLN A 331 -1.94 23.87 -10.74
CA GLN A 331 -2.27 25.24 -10.34
C GLN A 331 -1.29 25.85 -9.34
N LEU A 332 -0.45 25.03 -8.69
CA LEU A 332 0.56 25.50 -7.74
C LEU A 332 1.94 25.74 -8.38
N THR A 333 2.07 25.44 -9.68
CA THR A 333 3.28 25.69 -10.49
C THR A 333 3.14 26.91 -11.42
N GLN A 334 2.06 27.69 -11.29
CA GLN A 334 1.88 29.02 -11.89
C GLN A 334 1.81 30.05 -10.76
#